data_AF-D9WWW2-F1
#
_entry.id   AF-D9WWW2-F1
#
_cell.length_a   1.000
_cell.length_b   1.000
_cell.length_c   1.000
_cell.angle_alpha   90.00
_cell.angle_beta   90.00
_cell.angle_gamma   90.00
#
_symmetry.space_group_name_H-M   'P 1'
#
loop_
_entity.id
_entity.type
_entity.pdbx_description
1 polymer ?
#
loop_
_entity_poly.entity_id
_entity_poly.type
_entity_poly.pdbx_seq_one_letter_code
_entity_poly.pdbx_strand_id
1 'polypeptide(L)'
;MLYEQRAETARTALAEAQKAFDAKAVVLRFTAIPRRELEELQAKHPASEQEESEGADFSINTFAPALISAASLDGMPVDYAQHCMDTWSSADARGLWQAAWSIQHAARTDLGKG
;
A
#
# COMPACT_ATOMS: atom_id res chain seq x y z
N MET A 1 24.21 29.02 -20.42
CA MET A 1 23.02 29.88 -20.61
C MET A 1 21.83 29.20 -21.29
N LEU A 2 21.86 28.78 -22.57
CA LEU A 2 20.67 28.16 -23.21
C LEU A 2 20.25 26.82 -22.58
N TYR A 3 21.22 25.99 -22.18
CA TYR A 3 20.96 24.70 -21.51
C TYR A 3 20.42 24.87 -20.09
N GLU A 4 20.88 25.89 -19.36
CA GLU A 4 20.37 26.21 -18.02
C GLU A 4 18.93 26.72 -18.09
N GLN A 5 18.60 27.57 -19.06
CA GLN A 5 17.21 28.00 -19.28
C GLN A 5 16.30 26.83 -19.65
N ARG A 6 16.74 25.91 -20.51
CA ARG A 6 15.96 24.70 -20.85
C ARG A 6 15.77 23.79 -19.63
N ALA A 7 16.78 23.65 -18.79
CA ALA A 7 16.69 22.86 -17.56
C ALA A 7 15.68 23.47 -16.58
N GLU A 8 15.69 24.80 -16.40
CA GLU A 8 14.74 25.50 -15.52
C GLU A 8 13.30 25.45 -16.05
N THR A 9 13.09 25.61 -17.36
CA THR A 9 11.77 25.41 -17.97
C THR A 9 11.28 23.97 -17.80
N ALA A 10 12.15 22.98 -18.01
CA ALA A 10 11.79 21.57 -17.82
C ALA A 10 11.43 21.25 -16.36
N ARG A 11 12.17 21.81 -15.38
CA ARG A 11 11.86 21.67 -13.95
C ARG A 11 10.52 22.31 -13.59
N THR A 12 10.26 23.51 -14.13
CA THR A 12 8.99 24.22 -13.89
C THR A 12 7.83 23.43 -14.46
N ALA A 13 7.93 22.96 -15.70
CA ALA A 13 6.91 22.14 -16.34
C ALA A 13 6.67 20.81 -15.60
N LEU A 14 7.74 20.18 -15.11
CA LEU A 14 7.64 18.97 -14.29
C LEU A 14 6.91 19.24 -12.97
N ALA A 15 7.25 20.33 -12.28
CA ALA A 15 6.61 20.71 -11.02
C ALA A 15 5.12 21.04 -11.21
N GLU A 16 4.77 21.74 -12.29
CA GLU A 16 3.37 22.03 -12.64
C GLU A 16 2.59 20.76 -12.97
N ALA A 17 3.18 19.84 -13.74
CA ALA A 17 2.56 18.55 -14.04
C ALA A 17 2.36 17.70 -12.78
N GLN A 18 3.36 17.63 -11.89
CA GLN A 18 3.24 16.92 -10.62
C GLN A 18 2.14 17.53 -9.75
N LYS A 19 2.06 18.85 -9.64
CA LYS A 19 1.02 19.53 -8.86
C LYS A 19 -0.38 19.26 -9.42
N ALA A 20 -0.54 19.25 -10.74
CA ALA A 20 -1.82 18.95 -11.39
C ALA A 20 -2.23 17.48 -11.18
N PHE A 21 -1.26 16.57 -11.13
CA PHE A 21 -1.48 15.17 -10.80
C PHE A 21 -1.90 15.01 -9.34
N ASP A 22 -1.15 15.58 -8.41
CA ASP A 22 -1.41 15.50 -6.97
C ASP A 22 -2.77 16.10 -6.59
N ALA A 23 -3.20 17.18 -7.27
CA ALA A 23 -4.51 17.79 -7.06
C ALA A 23 -5.70 16.87 -7.41
N LYS A 24 -5.46 15.82 -8.22
CA LYS A 24 -6.47 14.81 -8.58
C LYS A 24 -6.20 13.46 -7.91
N ALA A 25 -5.07 13.31 -7.22
CA ALA A 25 -4.71 12.08 -6.54
C ALA A 25 -5.55 11.90 -5.28
N VAL A 26 -5.91 10.65 -5.00
CA VAL A 26 -6.56 10.27 -3.74
C VAL A 26 -5.46 9.77 -2.79
N VAL A 27 -5.38 10.36 -1.62
CA VAL A 27 -4.44 9.93 -0.57
C VAL A 27 -5.11 8.87 0.28
N LEU A 28 -4.54 7.67 0.29
CA LEU A 28 -4.96 6.58 1.17
C LEU A 28 -4.03 6.50 2.37
N ARG A 29 -4.60 6.37 3.57
CA ARG A 29 -3.82 6.32 4.81
C ARG A 29 -3.96 4.97 5.50
N PHE A 30 -2.84 4.45 5.96
CA PHE A 30 -2.76 3.15 6.64
C PHE A 30 -2.13 3.28 8.02
N THR A 31 -2.59 2.45 8.94
CA THR A 31 -2.01 2.29 10.28
C THR A 31 -1.71 0.82 10.55
N ALA A 32 -0.75 0.57 11.43
CA ALA A 32 -0.54 -0.77 11.93
C ALA A 32 -1.75 -1.21 12.78
N ILE A 33 -2.18 -2.46 12.60
CA ILE A 33 -3.19 -3.09 13.46
C ILE A 33 -2.50 -3.79 14.64
N PRO A 34 -3.21 -4.07 15.75
CA PRO A 34 -2.66 -4.84 16.85
C PRO A 34 -2.14 -6.22 16.39
N ARG A 35 -1.01 -6.65 16.94
CA ARG A 35 -0.35 -7.92 16.56
C ARG A 35 -1.31 -9.12 16.58
N ARG A 36 -2.15 -9.24 17.61
CA ARG A 36 -3.12 -10.34 17.70
C ARG A 36 -4.16 -10.30 16.59
N GLU A 37 -4.62 -9.12 16.22
CA GLU A 37 -5.57 -8.96 15.11
C GLU A 37 -4.93 -9.34 13.78
N LEU A 38 -3.64 -9.03 13.58
CA LEU A 38 -2.89 -9.46 12.40
C LEU A 38 -2.69 -10.98 12.34
N GLU A 39 -2.39 -11.63 13.46
CA GLU A 39 -2.27 -13.09 13.56
C GLU A 39 -3.63 -13.77 13.31
N GLU A 40 -4.71 -13.27 13.91
CA GLU A 40 -6.07 -13.75 13.67
C GLU A 40 -6.52 -13.55 12.23
N LEU A 41 -6.12 -12.45 11.59
CA LEU A 41 -6.43 -12.18 10.19
C LEU A 41 -5.72 -13.18 9.29
N GLN A 42 -4.42 -13.42 9.48
CA GLN A 42 -3.69 -14.44 8.73
C GLN A 42 -4.33 -15.84 8.87
N ALA A 43 -4.72 -16.22 10.09
CA ALA A 43 -5.36 -17.50 10.35
C ALA A 43 -6.72 -17.68 9.64
N LYS A 44 -7.43 -16.58 9.35
CA LYS A 44 -8.70 -16.61 8.59
C LYS A 44 -8.49 -16.79 7.08
N HIS A 45 -7.25 -16.63 6.61
CA HIS A 45 -6.89 -16.66 5.20
C HIS A 45 -5.79 -17.69 4.94
N PRO A 46 -6.05 -18.99 5.22
CA PRO A 46 -5.05 -20.03 5.01
C PRO A 46 -4.64 -20.10 3.54
N ALA A 47 -3.39 -20.46 3.29
CA ALA A 47 -2.90 -20.75 1.95
C ALA A 47 -3.67 -21.95 1.37
N SER A 48 -3.85 -21.96 0.05
CA SER A 48 -4.29 -23.17 -0.66
C SER A 48 -3.17 -24.21 -0.71
N GLU A 49 -3.49 -25.48 -0.98
CA GLU A 49 -2.48 -26.56 -1.09
C GLU A 49 -1.34 -26.20 -2.06
N GLN A 50 -1.66 -25.49 -3.14
CA GLN A 50 -0.68 -25.04 -4.13
C GLN A 50 0.21 -23.91 -3.58
N GLU A 51 -0.37 -22.93 -2.90
CA GLU A 51 0.36 -21.83 -2.26
C GLU A 51 1.25 -22.36 -1.11
N GLU A 52 0.77 -23.34 -0.32
CA GLU A 52 1.57 -24.01 0.72
C GLU A 52 2.77 -24.74 0.12
N SER A 53 2.59 -25.42 -1.02
CA SER A 53 3.69 -26.06 -1.75
C SER A 53 4.74 -25.07 -2.25
N GLU A 54 4.37 -23.80 -2.42
CA GLU A 54 5.26 -22.70 -2.80
C GLU A 54 5.85 -21.97 -1.57
N GLY A 55 5.49 -22.39 -0.36
CA GLY A 55 5.98 -21.86 0.91
C GLY A 55 5.22 -20.65 1.43
N ALA A 56 3.99 -20.42 0.99
CA ALA A 56 3.14 -19.35 1.51
C ALA A 56 2.42 -19.79 2.80
N ASP A 57 2.43 -18.93 3.81
CA ASP A 57 1.75 -19.16 5.09
C ASP A 57 0.25 -18.77 5.05
N PHE A 58 -0.15 -17.95 4.08
CA PHE A 58 -1.51 -17.44 3.92
C PHE A 58 -1.81 -17.16 2.45
N SER A 59 -3.08 -17.22 2.06
CA SER A 59 -3.49 -16.92 0.69
C SER A 59 -3.47 -15.41 0.44
N ILE A 60 -2.54 -14.96 -0.41
CA ILE A 60 -2.37 -13.54 -0.72
C ILE A 60 -3.65 -12.93 -1.32
N ASN A 61 -4.40 -13.73 -2.09
CA ASN A 61 -5.60 -13.29 -2.80
C ASN A 61 -6.73 -12.90 -1.86
N THR A 62 -6.81 -13.53 -0.69
CA THR A 62 -7.87 -13.24 0.30
C THR A 62 -7.34 -12.43 1.48
N PHE A 63 -6.08 -12.62 1.86
CA PHE A 63 -5.45 -11.90 2.96
C PHE A 63 -5.15 -10.44 2.61
N ALA A 64 -4.61 -10.16 1.42
CA ALA A 64 -4.25 -8.80 1.01
C ALA A 64 -5.41 -7.79 1.10
N PRO A 65 -6.58 -8.03 0.48
CA PRO A 65 -7.71 -7.09 0.57
C PRO A 65 -8.23 -6.95 2.00
N ALA A 66 -8.21 -8.03 2.79
CA ALA A 66 -8.64 -8.01 4.18
C ALA A 66 -7.70 -7.16 5.06
N LEU A 67 -6.38 -7.26 4.85
CA LEU A 67 -5.41 -6.43 5.55
C LEU A 67 -5.51 -4.96 5.14
N ILE A 68 -5.65 -4.68 3.84
CA ILE A 68 -5.81 -3.30 3.34
C ILE A 68 -7.02 -2.63 4.00
N SER A 69 -8.13 -3.35 4.08
CA SER A 69 -9.34 -2.86 4.76
C SER A 69 -9.12 -2.62 6.25
N ALA A 70 -8.54 -3.59 6.96
CA ALA A 70 -8.30 -3.50 8.40
C ALA A 70 -7.29 -2.40 8.78
N ALA A 71 -6.26 -2.20 7.96
CA ALA A 71 -5.23 -1.20 8.18
C ALA A 71 -5.64 0.21 7.71
N SER A 72 -6.74 0.35 6.96
CA SER A 72 -7.17 1.64 6.42
C SER A 72 -7.71 2.56 7.50
N LEU A 73 -7.17 3.79 7.58
CA LEU A 73 -7.71 4.84 8.44
C LEU A 73 -8.96 5.51 7.88
N ASP A 74 -9.26 5.28 6.61
CA ASP A 74 -10.38 5.89 5.89
C ASP A 74 -11.60 4.96 5.85
N GLY A 75 -11.55 3.81 6.55
CA GLY A 75 -12.66 2.87 6.65
C GLY A 75 -12.94 2.13 5.33
N MET A 76 -11.89 1.84 4.56
CA MET A 76 -12.00 1.13 3.28
C MET A 76 -12.68 -0.24 3.46
N PRO A 77 -13.82 -0.51 2.79
CA PRO A 77 -14.45 -1.84 2.80
C PRO A 77 -13.57 -2.90 2.12
N VAL A 78 -13.64 -4.14 2.58
CA VAL A 78 -12.89 -5.28 2.00
C VAL A 78 -13.20 -5.45 0.51
N ASP A 79 -14.47 -5.39 0.12
CA ASP A 79 -14.89 -5.55 -1.28
C ASP A 79 -14.30 -4.45 -2.18
N TYR A 80 -14.12 -3.24 -1.65
CA TYR A 80 -13.48 -2.16 -2.39
C TYR A 80 -11.96 -2.37 -2.48
N ALA A 81 -11.32 -2.83 -1.40
CA ALA A 81 -9.91 -3.19 -1.43
C ALA A 81 -9.63 -4.30 -2.46
N GLN A 82 -10.49 -5.31 -2.52
CA GLN A 82 -10.45 -6.36 -3.55
C GLN A 82 -10.62 -5.76 -4.95
N HIS A 83 -11.63 -4.91 -5.14
CA HIS A 83 -11.86 -4.24 -6.42
C HIS A 83 -10.63 -3.43 -6.89
N CYS A 84 -9.96 -2.70 -5.99
CA CYS A 84 -8.72 -2.00 -6.29
C CYS A 84 -7.60 -2.97 -6.71
N MET A 85 -7.42 -4.07 -5.98
CA MET A 85 -6.42 -5.09 -6.29
C MET A 85 -6.64 -5.72 -7.68
N ASP A 86 -7.89 -5.90 -8.09
CA ASP A 86 -8.26 -6.55 -9.35
C ASP A 86 -8.26 -5.59 -10.55
N THR A 87 -8.59 -4.30 -10.34
CA THR A 87 -8.84 -3.35 -11.43
C THR A 87 -7.74 -2.32 -11.63
N TRP A 88 -6.94 -2.03 -10.61
CA TRP A 88 -5.84 -1.08 -10.75
C TRP A 88 -4.69 -1.69 -11.55
N SER A 89 -3.77 -0.84 -11.98
CA SER A 89 -2.54 -1.33 -12.61
C SER A 89 -1.80 -2.23 -11.62
N SER A 90 -1.06 -3.23 -12.13
CA SER A 90 -0.29 -4.14 -11.27
C SER A 90 0.69 -3.40 -10.35
N ALA A 91 1.19 -2.24 -10.78
CA ALA A 91 2.06 -1.39 -9.98
C ALA A 91 1.30 -0.75 -8.81
N ASP A 92 0.11 -0.22 -9.06
CA ASP A 92 -0.71 0.44 -8.04
C ASP A 92 -1.29 -0.56 -7.04
N ALA A 93 -1.81 -1.70 -7.52
CA ALA A 93 -2.27 -2.79 -6.65
C ALA A 93 -1.15 -3.30 -5.74
N ARG A 94 0.05 -3.48 -6.30
CA ARG A 94 1.24 -3.83 -5.49
C ARG A 94 1.61 -2.74 -4.50
N GLY A 95 1.54 -1.47 -4.90
CA GLY A 95 1.79 -0.32 -4.02
C GLY A 95 0.81 -0.28 -2.85
N LEU A 96 -0.48 -0.52 -3.12
CA LEU A 96 -1.54 -0.59 -2.13
C LEU A 96 -1.29 -1.69 -1.11
N TRP A 97 -1.02 -2.91 -1.58
CA TRP A 97 -0.64 -4.04 -0.74
C TRP A 97 0.61 -3.73 0.11
N GLN A 98 1.67 -3.23 -0.52
CA GLN A 98 2.92 -2.92 0.18
C GLN A 98 2.75 -1.84 1.23
N ALA A 99 1.92 -0.81 1.00
CA ALA A 99 1.63 0.22 1.99
C ALA A 99 0.96 -0.38 3.24
N ALA A 100 -0.06 -1.24 3.05
CA ALA A 100 -0.76 -1.89 4.15
C ALA A 100 0.10 -2.92 4.90
N TRP A 101 0.97 -3.65 4.19
CA TRP A 101 1.84 -4.67 4.77
C TRP A 101 3.07 -4.09 5.48
N SER A 102 3.74 -3.13 4.84
CA SER A 102 4.98 -2.55 5.37
C SER A 102 4.76 -1.83 6.69
N ILE A 103 3.62 -1.15 6.89
CA ILE A 103 3.33 -0.46 8.14
C ILE A 103 3.17 -1.43 9.33
N GLN A 104 2.79 -2.69 9.08
CA GLN A 104 2.74 -3.72 10.13
C GLN A 104 4.14 -4.15 10.60
N HIS A 105 5.13 -4.04 9.71
CA HIS A 105 6.52 -4.48 9.92
C HIS A 105 7.48 -3.32 10.10
N ALA A 106 7.00 -2.09 9.98
CA ALA A 106 7.76 -0.90 10.28
C ALA A 106 8.17 -1.00 11.75
N ALA A 107 9.45 -1.24 12.00
CA ALA A 107 10.01 -1.15 13.33
C ALA A 107 9.59 0.23 13.86
N ARG A 108 8.76 0.25 14.92
CA ARG A 108 8.53 1.45 15.71
C ARG A 108 9.89 1.80 16.28
N THR A 109 10.67 2.55 15.50
CA THR A 109 11.94 3.08 15.95
C THR A 109 11.53 4.01 17.07
N ASP A 110 11.87 3.60 18.28
CA ASP A 110 11.58 4.28 19.53
C ASP A 110 11.73 5.80 19.33
N LEU A 111 10.61 6.51 19.33
CA LEU A 111 10.56 7.91 19.74
C LEU A 111 10.88 7.92 21.24
N GLY A 112 12.15 7.73 21.56
CA GLY A 112 12.54 7.35 22.91
C GLY A 112 14.03 7.11 23.07
N LYS A 113 14.85 8.15 22.84
CA LYS A 113 16.03 8.57 23.64
C LYS A 113 17.10 9.22 22.76
N GLY A 114 17.42 10.49 23.04
CA GLY A 114 18.56 11.24 22.51
C GLY A 114 18.22 12.70 22.30
#